data_AF-A0A9P1FEP1-F1
#
_entry.id   AF-A0A9P1FEP1-F1
#
_cell.length_a   1.000
_cell.length_b   1.000
_cell.length_c   1.000
_cell.angle_alpha   90.00
_cell.angle_beta   90.00
_cell.angle_gamma   90.00
#
_symmetry.space_group_name_H-M   'P 1'
#
loop_
_entity.id
_entity.type
_entity.pdbx_description
1 polymer ?
#
loop_
_entity_poly.entity_id
_entity_poly.type
_entity_poly.pdbx_seq_one_letter_code
_entity_poly.pdbx_strand_id
1 'polypeptide(L)'
;MGLWLTPDQQGQRLMKRGEFEKAAAVYDDPVRQGVAWYRAGEFEKATQAFARSSTPEAYFNSGNAWVMLGKYDKAITSYDQALKLRPDWKAALENRQLAEARAKLVEQKGGDLGDQQEGADEVVFDNKKQPGGQDTEVNAAQATSDAAVQAIWLRNVQTNPADFLKAKFAYQQARAAGGQVALVQVLLCCFLPTGMADDPLVTSEAAEKEVWVGQKAPFYVKVRGKGPFKGATSFSIPHIPQTVIVNVGSPVVSSEEVGDESWFVQTHEFALFTQAEGTVEVPSFEVRFTDHDGFTGPEVDHTEQVPSLSFEVKRPPDSADLGFLVTTDDFEVTETWDPQPGNAKQGDVFHRTITQEADQVTAMALAPPPTTAPSGVRVYTDEPQLNDDTQRGEFRGTRSDTITYLLEKPGTVTIPAIKYTWWNPDSQEYGSQSLPAVTFDVAPLPQPAATAESTKTDYRWVPWLIALIGLCGLALWQRHHLSSLAKAFLHWLNPPKRVAARALVRACHHNDAKAAEAAWLRWQSLQASVLPVEPKLKRAISDLDRHIYGHAERTAWNGSELATAFREQMKENRSPLSRPAMELAPLNPR
;
A
#
# COMPACT_ATOMS: atom_id res chain seq x y z
N MET A 1 35.46 25.36 13.42
CA MET A 1 34.55 26.47 13.81
C MET A 1 33.18 25.89 14.14
N GLY A 2 32.78 25.78 15.41
CA GLY A 2 31.50 25.14 15.79
C GLY A 2 31.00 25.40 17.21
N LEU A 3 31.38 26.51 17.85
CA LEU A 3 31.12 26.75 19.28
C LEU A 3 29.79 27.45 19.61
N TRP A 4 28.87 27.64 18.64
CA TRP A 4 27.69 28.51 18.82
C TRP A 4 26.36 27.95 18.28
N LEU A 5 26.29 26.66 17.91
CA LEU A 5 25.04 26.06 17.43
C LEU A 5 24.60 24.95 18.37
N THR A 6 23.31 24.95 18.72
CA THR A 6 22.72 23.83 19.48
C THR A 6 22.79 22.53 18.67
N PRO A 7 22.76 21.35 19.31
CA PRO A 7 22.72 20.07 18.60
C PRO A 7 21.61 20.05 17.53
N ASP A 8 20.41 20.54 17.85
CA ASP A 8 19.32 20.68 16.88
C ASP A 8 19.62 21.62 15.70
N GLN A 9 20.30 22.74 15.93
CA GLN A 9 20.69 23.65 14.83
C GLN A 9 21.77 23.04 13.94
N GLN A 10 22.67 22.23 14.51
CA GLN A 10 23.65 21.45 13.77
C GLN A 10 22.97 20.34 12.97
N GLY A 11 22.06 19.59 13.60
CA GLY A 11 21.19 18.60 12.98
C GLY A 11 20.40 19.19 11.82
N GLN A 12 19.81 20.38 11.98
CA GLN A 12 19.05 21.05 10.91
C GLN A 12 19.94 21.44 9.72
N ARG A 13 21.20 21.82 9.95
CA ARG A 13 22.15 22.07 8.86
C ARG A 13 22.53 20.77 8.13
N LEU A 14 22.71 19.68 8.87
CA LEU A 14 22.99 18.36 8.30
C LEU A 14 21.77 17.84 7.51
N MET A 15 20.55 18.03 8.01
CA MET A 15 19.31 17.75 7.27
C MET A 15 19.22 18.54 5.96
N LYS A 16 19.54 19.84 5.98
CA LYS A 16 19.57 20.68 4.77
C LYS A 16 20.64 20.25 3.76
N ARG A 17 21.66 19.49 4.18
CA ARG A 17 22.69 18.94 3.30
C ARG A 17 22.35 17.53 2.79
N GLY A 18 21.29 16.92 3.31
CA GLY A 18 20.89 15.54 3.01
C GLY A 18 21.70 14.48 3.77
N GLU A 19 22.44 14.88 4.81
CA GLU A 19 23.23 13.96 5.64
C GLU A 19 22.36 13.46 6.81
N PHE A 20 21.35 12.64 6.49
CA PHE A 20 20.25 12.28 7.41
C PHE A 20 20.69 11.48 8.63
N GLU A 21 21.56 10.47 8.48
CA GLU A 21 22.09 9.71 9.61
C GLU A 21 22.94 10.57 10.56
N LYS A 22 23.77 11.45 10.00
CA LYS A 22 24.58 12.37 10.81
C LYS A 22 23.70 13.41 11.49
N ALA A 23 22.65 13.89 10.82
CA ALA A 23 21.67 14.76 11.44
C ALA A 23 20.97 14.06 12.61
N ALA A 24 20.55 12.81 12.41
CA ALA A 24 19.91 11.99 13.44
C ALA A 24 20.83 11.75 14.64
N ALA A 25 22.13 11.55 14.42
CA ALA A 25 23.11 11.40 15.50
C ALA A 25 23.33 12.68 16.33
N VAL A 26 22.95 13.84 15.81
CA VAL A 26 23.23 15.15 16.42
C VAL A 26 21.95 15.82 16.98
N TYR A 27 20.76 15.46 16.52
CA TYR A 27 19.52 15.96 17.10
C TYR A 27 19.34 15.55 18.56
N ASP A 28 18.94 16.51 19.40
CA ASP A 28 18.53 16.28 20.78
C ASP A 28 17.01 16.10 20.87
N ASP A 29 16.25 16.82 20.03
CA ASP A 29 14.80 16.62 19.90
C ASP A 29 14.49 15.22 19.34
N PRO A 30 13.74 14.38 20.08
CA PRO A 30 13.49 13.00 19.70
C PRO A 30 12.63 12.86 18.44
N VAL A 31 11.76 13.83 18.14
CA VAL A 31 10.90 13.83 16.95
C VAL A 31 11.74 14.20 15.73
N ARG A 32 12.59 15.23 15.80
CA ARG A 32 13.51 15.59 14.72
C ARG A 32 14.54 14.50 14.45
N GLN A 33 15.05 13.87 15.52
CA GLN A 33 15.91 12.70 15.41
C GLN A 33 15.19 11.54 14.72
N GLY A 34 13.94 11.26 15.08
CA GLY A 34 13.13 10.23 14.43
C GLY A 34 12.85 10.52 12.95
N VAL A 35 12.53 11.77 12.60
CA VAL A 35 12.34 12.20 11.20
C VAL A 35 13.64 12.05 10.40
N ALA A 36 14.79 12.33 11.01
CA ALA A 36 16.09 12.15 10.37
C ALA A 36 16.41 10.66 10.13
N TRP A 37 16.19 9.79 11.12
CA TRP A 37 16.33 8.33 10.93
C TRP A 37 15.37 7.77 9.88
N TYR A 38 14.13 8.24 9.89
CA TYR A 38 13.12 7.85 8.92
C TYR A 38 13.55 8.22 7.49
N ARG A 39 14.07 9.44 7.29
CA ARG A 39 14.59 9.90 6.00
C ARG A 39 15.89 9.20 5.57
N ALA A 40 16.61 8.62 6.52
CA ALA A 40 17.73 7.74 6.24
C ALA A 40 17.31 6.31 5.84
N GLY A 41 16.01 5.98 5.88
CA GLY A 41 15.51 4.62 5.64
C GLY A 41 15.62 3.69 6.85
N GLU A 42 16.12 4.21 7.98
CA GLU A 42 16.34 3.46 9.21
C GLU A 42 15.06 3.46 10.08
N PHE A 43 14.01 2.78 9.59
CA PHE A 43 12.67 2.87 10.17
C PHE A 43 12.59 2.34 11.61
N GLU A 44 13.35 1.31 11.96
CA GLU A 44 13.40 0.80 13.34
C GLU A 44 13.99 1.85 14.30
N LYS A 45 15.09 2.50 13.92
CA LYS A 45 15.68 3.61 14.71
C LYS A 45 14.72 4.79 14.79
N ALA A 46 13.96 5.05 13.72
CA ALA A 46 12.93 6.09 13.72
C ALA A 46 11.82 5.78 14.74
N THR A 47 11.29 4.54 14.78
CA THR A 47 10.28 4.15 15.77
C THR A 47 10.77 4.31 17.20
N GLN A 48 12.03 3.92 17.49
CA GLN A 48 12.65 4.09 18.81
C GLN A 48 12.80 5.56 19.19
N ALA A 49 13.18 6.40 18.22
CA ALA A 49 13.31 7.82 18.43
C ALA A 49 11.95 8.49 18.72
N PHE A 50 10.92 8.16 17.92
CA PHE A 50 9.55 8.67 18.12
C PHE A 50 8.93 8.20 19.45
N ALA A 51 9.23 6.98 19.90
CA ALA A 51 8.72 6.45 21.16
C ALA A 51 9.14 7.25 22.41
N ARG A 52 10.16 8.12 22.29
CA ARG A 52 10.59 9.03 23.38
C ARG A 52 9.76 10.32 23.47
N SER A 53 8.79 10.51 22.58
CA SER A 53 7.85 11.64 22.61
C SER A 53 6.41 11.16 22.55
N SER A 54 5.53 11.79 23.32
CA SER A 54 4.10 11.46 23.37
C SER A 54 3.23 12.52 22.66
N THR A 55 3.79 13.20 21.66
CA THR A 55 3.05 14.17 20.83
C THR A 55 2.25 13.46 19.74
N PRO A 56 1.14 14.05 19.26
CA PRO A 56 0.40 13.48 18.14
C PRO A 56 1.29 13.26 16.91
N GLU A 57 2.23 14.17 16.62
CA GLU A 57 3.19 14.04 15.51
C GLU A 57 4.16 12.87 15.68
N ALA A 58 4.62 12.60 16.91
CA ALA A 58 5.48 11.46 17.19
C ALA A 58 4.74 10.14 16.96
N TYR A 59 3.48 10.06 17.40
CA TYR A 59 2.63 8.89 17.17
C TYR A 59 2.30 8.70 15.68
N PHE A 60 1.94 9.76 14.96
CA PHE A 60 1.69 9.70 13.53
C PHE A 60 2.93 9.24 12.75
N ASN A 61 4.10 9.81 13.05
CA ASN A 61 5.35 9.44 12.38
C ASN A 61 5.87 8.06 12.80
N SER A 62 5.58 7.60 14.02
CA SER A 62 5.83 6.21 14.43
C SER A 62 4.92 5.24 13.68
N GLY A 63 3.63 5.57 13.54
CA GLY A 63 2.69 4.78 12.75
C GLY A 63 3.19 4.66 11.32
N ASN A 64 3.74 5.75 10.80
CA ASN A 64 4.41 5.73 9.53
C ASN A 64 5.60 4.72 9.56
N ALA A 65 6.61 4.92 10.40
CA ALA A 65 7.75 4.00 10.41
C ALA A 65 7.39 2.50 10.54
N TRP A 66 6.29 2.14 11.23
CA TRP A 66 5.77 0.78 11.30
C TRP A 66 5.15 0.22 10.00
N VAL A 67 4.48 1.05 9.19
CA VAL A 67 3.95 0.63 7.87
C VAL A 67 5.08 0.17 6.96
N MET A 68 6.22 0.87 6.98
CA MET A 68 7.39 0.53 6.15
C MET A 68 8.08 -0.76 6.57
N LEU A 69 7.92 -1.14 7.83
CA LEU A 69 8.42 -2.40 8.37
C LEU A 69 7.41 -3.54 8.18
N GLY A 70 6.29 -3.30 7.48
CA GLY A 70 5.21 -4.27 7.30
C GLY A 70 4.47 -4.65 8.59
N LYS A 71 4.71 -3.93 9.71
CA LYS A 71 4.10 -4.23 11.02
C LYS A 71 2.80 -3.43 11.19
N TYR A 72 1.77 -3.78 10.41
CA TYR A 72 0.53 -3.01 10.29
C TYR A 72 -0.25 -2.85 11.60
N ASP A 73 -0.27 -3.85 12.48
CA ASP A 73 -0.95 -3.75 13.79
C ASP A 73 -0.32 -2.68 14.70
N LYS A 74 1.02 -2.57 14.65
CA LYS A 74 1.76 -1.52 15.38
C LYS A 74 1.49 -0.15 14.77
N ALA A 75 1.39 -0.07 13.45
CA ALA A 75 1.04 1.17 12.75
C ALA A 75 -0.34 1.68 13.15
N ILE A 76 -1.36 0.81 13.14
CA ILE A 76 -2.74 1.14 13.56
C ILE A 76 -2.75 1.69 14.99
N THR A 77 -2.08 0.98 15.91
CA THR A 77 -1.99 1.41 17.32
C THR A 77 -1.36 2.80 17.45
N SER A 78 -0.33 3.10 16.68
CA SER A 78 0.31 4.43 16.68
C SER A 78 -0.61 5.51 16.09
N TYR A 79 -1.34 5.24 15.01
CA TYR A 79 -2.32 6.20 14.49
C TYR A 79 -3.50 6.42 15.45
N ASP A 80 -3.94 5.39 16.17
CA ASP A 80 -4.96 5.52 17.22
C ASP A 80 -4.52 6.47 18.33
N GLN A 81 -3.26 6.40 18.77
CA GLN A 81 -2.74 7.36 19.76
C GLN A 81 -2.67 8.78 19.18
N ALA A 82 -2.28 8.94 17.92
CA ALA A 82 -2.26 10.25 17.25
C ALA A 82 -3.67 10.85 17.17
N LEU A 83 -4.67 10.06 16.77
CA LEU A 83 -6.07 10.47 16.66
C LEU A 83 -6.72 10.71 18.04
N LYS A 84 -6.31 9.98 19.08
CA LYS A 84 -6.76 10.26 20.45
C LYS A 84 -6.33 11.65 20.93
N LEU A 85 -5.15 12.11 20.52
CA LEU A 85 -4.63 13.44 20.86
C LEU A 85 -5.10 14.52 19.89
N ARG A 86 -5.39 14.16 18.62
CA ARG A 86 -5.94 15.06 17.59
C ARG A 86 -7.02 14.32 16.76
N PRO A 87 -8.28 14.34 17.21
CA PRO A 87 -9.36 13.56 16.59
C PRO A 87 -9.65 13.92 15.12
N ASP A 88 -9.51 15.20 14.77
CA ASP A 88 -9.85 15.70 13.42
C ASP A 88 -8.66 15.62 12.43
N TRP A 89 -7.63 14.84 12.75
CA TRP A 89 -6.46 14.72 11.89
C TRP A 89 -6.71 13.78 10.70
N LYS A 90 -7.26 14.34 9.62
CA LYS A 90 -7.62 13.62 8.40
C LYS A 90 -6.52 12.68 7.87
N ALA A 91 -5.27 13.15 7.81
CA ALA A 91 -4.13 12.32 7.36
C ALA A 91 -3.86 11.10 8.26
N ALA A 92 -4.05 11.22 9.58
CA ALA A 92 -3.90 10.10 10.51
C ALA A 92 -5.05 9.09 10.36
N LEU A 93 -6.26 9.56 10.07
CA LEU A 93 -7.42 8.71 9.80
C LEU A 93 -7.23 7.90 8.51
N GLU A 94 -6.81 8.56 7.43
CA GLU A 94 -6.57 7.92 6.13
C GLU A 94 -5.43 6.89 6.21
N ASN A 95 -4.30 7.24 6.82
CA ASN A 95 -3.17 6.32 6.97
C ASN A 95 -3.51 5.11 7.87
N ARG A 96 -4.37 5.31 8.88
CA ARG A 96 -4.89 4.21 9.71
C ARG A 96 -5.75 3.24 8.90
N GLN A 97 -6.67 3.75 8.08
CA GLN A 97 -7.53 2.91 7.22
C GLN A 97 -6.70 2.11 6.21
N LEU A 98 -5.64 2.72 5.66
CA LEU A 98 -4.69 2.04 4.79
C LEU A 98 -3.97 0.88 5.51
N ALA A 99 -3.49 1.11 6.74
CA ALA A 99 -2.85 0.07 7.54
C ALA A 99 -3.82 -1.08 7.87
N GLU A 100 -5.10 -0.80 8.17
CA GLU A 100 -6.13 -1.82 8.37
C GLU A 100 -6.42 -2.66 7.12
N ALA A 101 -6.49 -2.02 5.96
CA ALA A 101 -6.69 -2.73 4.69
C ALA A 101 -5.51 -3.68 4.41
N ARG A 102 -4.28 -3.24 4.67
CA ARG A 102 -3.07 -4.05 4.49
C ARG A 102 -2.97 -5.20 5.48
N ALA A 103 -3.31 -4.99 6.75
CA ALA A 103 -3.37 -6.06 7.75
C ALA A 103 -4.33 -7.19 7.31
N LYS A 104 -5.52 -6.84 6.80
CA LYS A 104 -6.50 -7.80 6.28
C LYS A 104 -6.00 -8.57 5.05
N LEU A 105 -5.26 -7.92 4.16
CA LEU A 105 -4.68 -8.57 2.98
C LEU A 105 -3.60 -9.59 3.36
N VAL A 106 -2.78 -9.28 4.37
CA VAL A 106 -1.78 -10.22 4.91
C VAL A 106 -2.47 -11.43 5.57
N GLU A 107 -3.56 -11.19 6.30
CA GLU A 107 -4.34 -12.27 6.94
C GLU A 107 -5.00 -13.20 5.90
N GLN A 108 -5.52 -12.65 4.78
CA GLN A 108 -6.15 -13.42 3.69
C GLN A 108 -5.16 -14.26 2.86
N LYS A 109 -3.92 -13.81 2.70
CA LYS A 109 -2.87 -14.56 1.98
C LYS A 109 -2.24 -15.69 2.81
N GLY A 110 -2.60 -15.80 4.09
CA GLY A 110 -2.22 -16.91 4.96
C GLY A 110 -0.71 -17.06 5.16
N GLY A 111 -0.13 -16.31 6.09
CA GLY A 111 1.23 -16.58 6.56
C GLY A 111 1.97 -15.36 7.11
N ASP A 112 2.56 -15.57 8.28
CA ASP A 112 3.48 -14.70 9.02
C ASP A 112 4.54 -14.04 8.13
N LEU A 113 4.50 -12.70 7.99
CA LEU A 113 5.63 -11.88 7.51
C LEU A 113 6.54 -11.52 8.70
N GLY A 114 6.85 -12.54 9.50
CA GLY A 114 7.87 -12.50 10.54
C GLY A 114 9.24 -12.39 9.88
N ASP A 115 9.89 -11.26 10.13
CA ASP A 115 11.30 -10.92 9.87
C ASP A 115 11.92 -11.57 8.62
N GLN A 116 11.27 -11.39 7.47
CA GLN A 116 11.96 -11.52 6.19
C GLN A 116 12.88 -10.31 6.02
N GLN A 117 14.08 -10.44 6.57
CA GLN A 117 15.25 -9.77 6.04
C GLN A 117 15.55 -10.46 4.69
N GLU A 118 14.77 -10.16 3.65
CA GLU A 118 15.10 -10.62 2.30
C GLU A 118 16.42 -9.96 1.91
N GLY A 119 17.40 -10.82 1.62
CA GLY A 119 18.72 -10.42 1.18
C GLY A 119 18.63 -9.58 -0.08
N ALA A 120 19.54 -8.61 -0.17
CA ALA A 120 19.81 -7.89 -1.40
C ALA A 120 20.26 -8.89 -2.48
N ASP A 121 19.32 -9.40 -3.27
CA ASP A 121 19.67 -10.07 -4.50
C ASP A 121 20.15 -9.02 -5.49
N GLU A 122 21.37 -9.29 -5.93
CA GLU A 122 22.27 -8.53 -6.77
C GLU A 122 21.58 -7.74 -7.88
N VAL A 123 21.69 -6.41 -7.78
CA VAL A 123 21.39 -5.50 -8.89
C VAL A 123 22.46 -5.72 -9.95
N VAL A 124 22.13 -6.50 -11.00
CA VAL A 124 22.85 -6.39 -12.27
C VAL A 124 22.43 -5.07 -12.89
N PHE A 125 23.30 -4.07 -12.74
CA PHE A 125 23.13 -2.76 -13.35
C PHE A 125 23.34 -2.86 -14.85
N ASP A 126 22.26 -2.83 -15.64
CA ASP A 126 22.34 -2.31 -17.00
C ASP A 126 22.20 -0.78 -16.95
N ASN A 127 23.33 -0.15 -17.23
CA ASN A 127 23.54 1.29 -17.12
C ASN A 127 22.87 2.00 -18.31
N LYS A 128 21.70 2.60 -18.11
CA LYS A 128 21.25 3.80 -18.86
C LYS A 128 20.13 4.54 -18.12
N LYS A 129 20.37 5.82 -17.87
CA LYS A 129 19.59 6.73 -17.03
C LYS A 129 18.27 7.15 -17.68
N GLN A 130 17.19 7.15 -16.90
CA GLN A 130 15.99 7.96 -17.14
C GLN A 130 15.47 8.52 -15.79
N PRO A 131 15.17 9.83 -15.69
CA PRO A 131 14.50 10.47 -14.56
C PRO A 131 13.02 10.78 -14.87
N GLY A 132 12.14 10.66 -13.88
CA GLY A 132 10.86 11.40 -13.86
C GLY A 132 9.59 10.54 -13.81
N GLY A 133 9.00 10.42 -12.62
CA GLY A 133 7.60 10.03 -12.45
C GLY A 133 6.73 11.26 -12.21
N GLN A 134 5.59 11.32 -12.89
CA GLN A 134 4.45 12.20 -12.58
C GLN A 134 3.58 11.58 -11.49
N ASP A 135 2.92 12.44 -10.71
CA ASP A 135 1.95 12.09 -9.66
C ASP A 135 0.61 11.66 -10.28
N THR A 136 0.16 10.43 -10.00
CA THR A 136 -1.19 9.95 -10.33
C THR A 136 -2.04 9.87 -9.06
N GLU A 137 -3.22 10.50 -9.05
CA GLU A 137 -4.28 10.22 -8.07
C GLU A 137 -4.92 8.88 -8.41
N VAL A 138 -4.89 7.92 -7.47
CA VAL A 138 -5.55 6.63 -7.62
C VAL A 138 -6.53 6.39 -6.48
N ASN A 139 -7.72 5.98 -6.88
CA ASN A 139 -8.88 5.68 -6.06
C ASN A 139 -8.61 4.49 -5.12
N ALA A 140 -9.12 4.55 -3.89
CA ALA A 140 -8.71 3.71 -2.74
C ALA A 140 -9.06 2.21 -2.84
N ALA A 141 -9.52 1.71 -3.99
CA ALA A 141 -9.96 0.33 -4.19
C ALA A 141 -8.94 -0.56 -4.96
N GLN A 142 -7.82 -0.02 -5.43
CA GLN A 142 -6.96 -0.70 -6.44
C GLN A 142 -5.46 -0.75 -6.10
N ALA A 143 -5.08 -0.74 -4.82
CA ALA A 143 -3.68 -0.78 -4.42
C ALA A 143 -3.18 -2.22 -4.17
N THR A 144 -2.80 -2.95 -5.23
CA THR A 144 -2.36 -4.36 -5.14
C THR A 144 -0.85 -4.59 -5.07
N SER A 145 0.01 -3.57 -5.24
CA SER A 145 1.47 -3.70 -5.07
C SER A 145 1.99 -2.92 -3.85
N ASP A 146 2.99 -3.49 -3.17
CA ASP A 146 3.62 -2.87 -1.99
C ASP A 146 4.42 -1.61 -2.34
N ALA A 147 5.02 -1.58 -3.54
CA ALA A 147 5.77 -0.43 -4.05
C ALA A 147 4.88 0.80 -4.36
N ALA A 148 3.68 0.59 -4.91
CA ALA A 148 2.74 1.69 -5.19
C ALA A 148 2.22 2.34 -3.89
N VAL A 149 2.05 1.55 -2.83
CA VAL A 149 1.64 2.07 -1.52
C VAL A 149 2.78 2.72 -0.76
N GLN A 150 4.01 2.22 -0.90
CA GLN A 150 5.21 2.88 -0.39
C GLN A 150 5.39 4.28 -1.00
N ALA A 151 5.06 4.44 -2.29
CA ALA A 151 5.07 5.73 -2.99
C ALA A 151 3.93 6.67 -2.53
N ILE A 152 2.68 6.18 -2.44
CA ILE A 152 1.52 6.95 -1.93
C ILE A 152 1.78 7.47 -0.50
N TRP A 153 2.52 6.70 0.27
CA TRP A 153 2.74 6.99 1.67
C TRP A 153 3.94 7.92 1.94
N LEU A 154 4.97 7.87 1.09
CA LEU A 154 6.05 8.86 1.06
C LEU A 154 5.54 10.27 0.66
N ARG A 155 4.41 10.34 -0.06
CA ARG A 155 3.70 11.58 -0.42
C ARG A 155 3.07 12.31 0.78
N ASN A 156 2.72 11.58 1.84
CA ASN A 156 1.93 12.09 2.97
C ASN A 156 2.74 12.44 4.23
N VAL A 157 4.06 12.25 4.22
CA VAL A 157 4.94 12.73 5.29
C VAL A 157 5.45 14.12 4.93
N GLN A 158 5.04 15.12 5.73
CA GLN A 158 5.38 16.53 5.53
C GLN A 158 6.87 16.70 5.30
N THR A 159 7.17 17.39 4.20
CA THR A 159 8.47 17.62 3.54
C THR A 159 8.90 16.51 2.57
N ASN A 160 8.43 16.67 1.35
CA ASN A 160 8.71 15.90 0.15
C ASN A 160 10.23 15.79 -0.16
N PRO A 161 10.81 14.58 -0.19
CA PRO A 161 12.20 14.35 -0.60
C PRO A 161 12.47 14.61 -2.10
N ALA A 162 11.45 14.54 -2.95
CA ALA A 162 11.58 14.78 -4.39
C ALA A 162 11.90 16.26 -4.70
N ASP A 163 11.34 17.19 -3.92
CA ASP A 163 11.59 18.63 -4.06
C ASP A 163 13.01 19.03 -3.63
N PHE A 164 13.57 18.31 -2.65
CA PHE A 164 14.95 18.50 -2.20
C PHE A 164 15.98 18.01 -3.24
N LEU A 165 15.71 16.90 -3.92
CA LEU A 165 16.56 16.41 -5.00
C LEU A 165 16.45 17.29 -6.25
N LYS A 166 15.25 17.75 -6.62
CA LYS A 166 15.05 18.75 -7.70
C LYS A 166 15.79 20.06 -7.42
N ALA A 167 15.68 20.61 -6.20
CA ALA A 167 16.39 21.84 -5.81
C ALA A 167 17.92 21.66 -5.76
N LYS A 168 18.41 20.49 -5.34
CA LYS A 168 19.84 20.15 -5.29
C LYS A 168 20.44 19.97 -6.69
N PHE A 169 19.73 19.36 -7.63
CA PHE A 169 20.18 19.21 -9.02
C PHE A 169 20.14 20.53 -9.79
N ALA A 170 19.12 21.38 -9.58
CA ALA A 170 19.04 22.74 -10.13
C ALA A 170 20.22 23.62 -9.65
N TYR A 171 20.59 23.52 -8.37
CA TYR A 171 21.73 24.24 -7.79
C TYR A 171 23.11 23.72 -8.26
N GLN A 172 23.23 22.42 -8.57
CA GLN A 172 24.47 21.82 -9.11
C GLN A 172 24.67 22.13 -10.61
N GLN A 173 23.59 22.21 -11.40
CA GLN A 173 23.63 22.62 -12.80
C GLN A 173 24.02 24.10 -12.96
N ALA A 174 23.46 24.99 -12.14
CA ALA A 174 23.81 26.42 -12.14
C ALA A 174 25.29 26.70 -11.80
N ARG A 175 25.97 25.75 -11.14
CA ARG A 175 27.40 25.85 -10.78
C ARG A 175 28.33 25.21 -11.81
N ALA A 176 27.80 24.33 -12.67
CA ALA A 176 28.53 23.68 -13.76
C ALA A 176 28.49 24.49 -15.08
N ALA A 177 27.43 25.28 -15.29
CA ALA A 177 27.29 26.18 -16.43
C ALA A 177 27.94 27.56 -16.15
N GLY A 178 29.20 27.57 -15.74
CA GLY A 178 30.03 28.76 -15.80
C GLY A 178 30.56 28.93 -17.23
N GLY A 179 29.76 29.49 -18.13
CA GLY A 179 30.21 29.73 -19.50
C GLY A 179 29.14 30.32 -20.41
N GLN A 180 29.22 31.65 -20.58
CA GLN A 180 28.65 32.48 -21.66
C GLN A 180 27.15 32.32 -21.96
N VAL A 181 26.35 33.15 -21.28
CA VAL A 181 24.98 33.48 -21.69
C VAL A 181 25.05 34.38 -22.92
N ALA A 182 24.61 33.87 -24.07
CA ALA A 182 24.30 34.68 -25.24
C ALA A 182 22.90 35.29 -25.06
N LEU A 183 22.87 36.61 -24.95
CA LEU A 183 21.69 37.45 -24.79
C LEU A 183 20.95 37.51 -26.14
N VAL A 184 19.78 36.87 -26.26
CA VAL A 184 18.87 37.12 -27.40
C VAL A 184 17.82 38.12 -26.93
N GLN A 185 18.03 39.38 -27.27
CA GLN A 185 17.02 40.43 -27.17
C GLN A 185 16.01 40.25 -28.31
N VAL A 186 14.75 39.96 -27.98
CA VAL A 186 13.63 40.25 -28.88
C VAL A 186 12.98 41.55 -28.39
N LEU A 187 13.30 42.62 -29.11
CA LEU A 187 12.60 43.90 -29.07
C LEU A 187 11.22 43.72 -29.72
N LEU A 188 10.14 44.00 -28.99
CA LEU A 188 8.89 44.38 -29.63
C LEU A 188 8.26 45.56 -28.87
N CYS A 189 8.63 46.76 -29.31
CA CYS A 189 7.90 47.98 -29.03
C CYS A 189 6.58 47.95 -29.82
N CYS A 190 5.45 47.98 -29.12
CA CYS A 190 4.20 48.54 -29.63
C CYS A 190 3.57 49.39 -28.54
N PHE A 191 3.77 50.70 -28.64
CA PHE A 191 3.05 51.72 -27.87
C PHE A 191 1.57 51.70 -28.27
N LEU A 192 0.69 51.50 -27.28
CA LEU A 192 -0.69 51.98 -27.32
C LEU A 192 -1.00 52.69 -25.99
N PRO A 193 -1.88 53.71 -26.01
CA PRO A 193 -1.94 54.71 -24.96
C PRO A 193 -2.59 54.18 -23.68
N THR A 194 -2.02 54.61 -22.56
CA THR A 194 -2.48 54.40 -21.19
C THR A 194 -3.83 55.06 -20.95
N GLY A 195 -4.88 54.23 -20.89
CA GLY A 195 -6.07 54.51 -20.11
C GLY A 195 -5.96 53.74 -18.80
N MET A 196 -6.17 54.41 -17.67
CA MET A 196 -6.12 53.80 -16.34
C MET A 196 -7.21 52.73 -16.20
N ALA A 197 -6.85 51.49 -16.50
CA ALA A 197 -7.49 50.29 -16.00
C ALA A 197 -6.46 49.65 -15.07
N ASP A 198 -6.87 49.23 -13.87
CA ASP A 198 -6.02 48.36 -13.05
C ASP A 198 -5.57 47.19 -13.93
N ASP A 199 -4.26 46.97 -14.01
CA ASP A 199 -3.73 45.89 -14.83
C ASP A 199 -4.26 44.55 -14.32
N PRO A 200 -4.82 43.70 -15.19
CA PRO A 200 -5.51 42.50 -14.75
C PRO A 200 -4.52 41.54 -14.07
N LEU A 201 -4.90 41.09 -12.88
CA LEU A 201 -4.16 40.09 -12.10
C LEU A 201 -3.96 38.78 -12.86
N VAL A 202 -4.82 38.49 -13.84
CA VAL A 202 -4.76 37.29 -14.65
C VAL A 202 -4.87 37.63 -16.13
N THR A 203 -3.94 37.11 -16.92
CA THR A 203 -3.95 37.25 -18.39
C THR A 203 -3.70 35.92 -19.04
N SER A 204 -4.29 35.69 -20.22
CA SER A 204 -4.09 34.50 -21.02
C SER A 204 -3.57 34.86 -22.42
N GLU A 205 -2.66 34.05 -22.97
CA GLU A 205 -2.05 34.27 -24.28
C GLU A 205 -1.82 32.91 -24.97
N ALA A 206 -2.27 32.77 -26.22
CA ALA A 206 -1.97 31.62 -27.05
C ALA A 206 -0.63 31.82 -27.76
N ALA A 207 0.26 30.82 -27.74
CA ALA A 207 1.53 30.88 -28.44
C ALA A 207 1.32 30.90 -29.97
N GLU A 208 0.39 30.06 -30.43
CA GLU A 208 -0.02 29.93 -31.81
C GLU A 208 -1.55 29.96 -31.88
N LYS A 209 -2.08 30.78 -32.80
CA LYS A 209 -3.53 30.91 -32.99
C LYS A 209 -4.07 29.99 -34.07
N GLU A 210 -3.21 29.51 -34.96
CA GLU A 210 -3.55 28.58 -36.03
C GLU A 210 -2.81 27.26 -35.81
N VAL A 211 -3.55 26.16 -35.69
CA VAL A 211 -3.00 24.82 -35.40
C VAL A 211 -3.69 23.76 -36.24
N TRP A 212 -3.07 22.60 -36.42
CA TRP A 212 -3.70 21.44 -37.06
C TRP A 212 -4.55 20.65 -36.08
N VAL A 213 -5.58 19.97 -36.59
CA VAL A 213 -6.34 18.96 -35.83
C VAL A 213 -5.37 17.96 -35.18
N GLY A 214 -5.52 17.72 -33.88
CA GLY A 214 -4.69 16.80 -33.11
C GLY A 214 -3.31 17.35 -32.70
N GLN A 215 -2.89 18.52 -33.19
CA GLN A 215 -1.62 19.15 -32.82
C GLN A 215 -1.70 19.74 -31.41
N LYS A 216 -0.57 19.76 -30.70
CA LYS A 216 -0.40 20.54 -29.47
C LYS A 216 -0.53 22.04 -29.74
N ALA A 217 -1.51 22.68 -29.11
CA ALA A 217 -1.68 24.13 -29.11
C ALA A 217 -1.32 24.69 -27.72
N PRO A 218 -0.08 25.17 -27.51
CA PRO A 218 0.33 25.71 -26.22
C PRO A 218 -0.28 27.10 -25.99
N PHE A 219 -0.76 27.33 -24.76
CA PHE A 219 -1.17 28.64 -24.29
C PHE A 219 -0.74 28.85 -22.85
N TYR A 220 -0.57 30.12 -22.48
CA TYR A 220 -0.03 30.54 -21.21
C TYR A 220 -1.06 31.32 -20.42
N VAL A 221 -1.15 31.03 -19.13
CA VAL A 221 -1.92 31.81 -18.16
C VAL A 221 -0.94 32.43 -17.18
N LYS A 222 -0.85 33.76 -17.20
CA LYS A 222 -0.05 34.52 -16.25
C LYS A 222 -0.93 34.98 -15.10
N VAL A 223 -0.48 34.70 -13.89
CA VAL A 223 -1.08 35.15 -12.64
C VAL A 223 -0.12 36.10 -11.96
N ARG A 224 -0.59 37.28 -11.56
CA ARG A 224 0.18 38.34 -10.92
C ARG A 224 -0.24 38.48 -9.47
N GLY A 225 0.76 38.66 -8.60
CA GLY A 225 0.60 38.93 -7.17
C GLY A 225 1.51 40.07 -6.74
N LYS A 226 1.11 40.80 -5.69
CA LYS A 226 1.88 41.91 -5.10
C LYS A 226 3.07 41.40 -4.27
N GLY A 227 3.04 40.12 -3.90
CA GLY A 227 4.09 39.45 -3.13
C GLY A 227 4.31 38.01 -3.55
N PRO A 228 5.20 37.29 -2.84
CA PRO A 228 5.44 35.88 -3.10
C PRO A 228 4.15 35.05 -3.02
N PHE A 229 3.99 34.07 -3.90
CA PHE A 229 2.85 33.16 -3.88
C PHE A 229 2.96 32.12 -2.77
N LYS A 230 1.82 31.71 -2.22
CA LYS A 230 1.70 30.62 -1.26
C LYS A 230 0.78 29.53 -1.78
N GLY A 231 1.24 28.28 -1.73
CA GLY A 231 0.48 27.14 -2.21
C GLY A 231 0.52 26.99 -3.73
N ALA A 232 -0.33 26.10 -4.25
CA ALA A 232 -0.46 25.86 -5.68
C ALA A 232 -1.67 26.64 -6.23
N THR A 233 -1.48 27.32 -7.35
CA THR A 233 -2.56 27.94 -8.12
C THR A 233 -3.48 26.85 -8.68
N SER A 234 -4.78 27.01 -8.47
CA SER A 234 -5.82 26.07 -8.88
C SER A 234 -6.64 26.64 -10.02
N PHE A 235 -6.93 25.82 -11.04
CA PHE A 235 -7.68 26.21 -12.24
C PHE A 235 -8.92 25.34 -12.42
N SER A 236 -10.07 25.95 -12.68
CA SER A 236 -11.31 25.24 -13.02
C SER A 236 -11.42 25.05 -14.53
N ILE A 237 -10.59 24.15 -15.09
CA ILE A 237 -10.48 23.94 -16.55
C ILE A 237 -11.85 23.55 -17.15
N PRO A 238 -12.34 24.27 -18.18
CA PRO A 238 -13.64 24.01 -18.78
C PRO A 238 -13.62 22.74 -19.63
N HIS A 239 -14.75 22.03 -19.67
CA HIS A 239 -14.94 20.92 -20.60
C HIS A 239 -15.36 21.45 -21.98
N ILE A 240 -14.59 21.09 -23.01
CA ILE A 240 -14.86 21.47 -24.40
C ILE A 240 -14.99 20.16 -25.22
N PRO A 241 -16.05 20.01 -26.04
CA PRO A 241 -16.23 18.81 -26.85
C PRO A 241 -15.02 18.53 -27.75
N GLN A 242 -14.62 17.26 -27.85
CA GLN A 242 -13.50 16.81 -28.70
C GLN A 242 -12.16 17.50 -28.40
N THR A 243 -12.02 18.12 -27.23
CA THR A 243 -10.83 18.86 -26.82
C THR A 243 -10.37 18.40 -25.45
N VAL A 244 -9.05 18.28 -25.29
CA VAL A 244 -8.36 17.96 -24.05
C VAL A 244 -7.42 19.11 -23.73
N ILE A 245 -7.49 19.63 -22.50
CA ILE A 245 -6.59 20.66 -22.00
C ILE A 245 -5.82 20.05 -20.82
N VAL A 246 -4.50 20.10 -20.90
CA VAL A 246 -3.61 19.61 -19.83
C VAL A 246 -2.68 20.73 -19.38
N ASN A 247 -2.40 20.78 -18.08
CA ASN A 247 -1.40 21.69 -17.51
C ASN A 247 -0.01 21.07 -17.71
N VAL A 248 0.93 21.84 -18.25
CA VAL A 248 2.26 21.37 -18.63
C VAL A 248 3.28 21.82 -17.60
N GLY A 249 3.83 20.87 -16.86
CA GLY A 249 4.95 21.10 -15.95
C GLY A 249 4.61 21.99 -14.75
N SER A 250 5.63 22.72 -14.28
CA SER A 250 5.51 23.63 -13.14
C SER A 250 5.53 25.09 -13.63
N PRO A 251 4.82 26.01 -12.96
CA PRO A 251 4.78 27.39 -13.38
C PRO A 251 6.17 28.03 -13.32
N VAL A 252 6.46 28.88 -14.31
CA VAL A 252 7.65 29.72 -14.31
C VAL A 252 7.36 30.95 -13.47
N VAL A 253 8.17 31.17 -12.42
CA VAL A 253 8.07 32.35 -11.57
C VAL A 253 9.02 33.42 -12.08
N SER A 254 8.50 34.60 -12.37
CA SER A 254 9.25 35.78 -12.78
C SER A 254 8.79 37.02 -12.01
N SER A 255 9.46 38.15 -12.26
CA SER A 255 9.00 39.46 -11.82
C SER A 255 8.79 40.34 -13.05
N GLU A 256 7.65 41.02 -13.13
CA GLU A 256 7.33 41.98 -14.19
C GLU A 256 7.15 43.36 -13.57
N GLU A 257 7.71 44.40 -14.19
CA GLU A 257 7.40 45.79 -13.85
C GLU A 257 6.24 46.24 -14.74
N VAL A 258 5.11 46.58 -14.12
CA VAL A 258 3.93 47.05 -14.84
C VAL A 258 3.53 48.39 -14.24
N GLY A 259 3.71 49.46 -15.02
CA GLY A 259 3.62 50.84 -14.52
C GLY A 259 4.77 51.17 -13.57
N ASP A 260 4.44 51.69 -12.39
CA ASP A 260 5.39 52.01 -11.31
C ASP A 260 5.46 50.90 -10.22
N GLU A 261 4.77 49.77 -10.43
CA GLU A 261 4.68 48.67 -9.46
C GLU A 261 5.39 47.39 -9.98
N SER A 262 6.08 46.69 -9.06
CA SER A 262 6.73 45.42 -9.35
C SER A 262 5.85 44.26 -8.90
N TRP A 263 5.57 43.34 -9.83
CA TRP A 263 4.67 42.22 -9.64
C TRP A 263 5.45 40.90 -9.62
N PHE A 264 5.05 39.98 -8.75
CA PHE A 264 5.43 38.58 -8.83
C PHE A 264 4.50 37.89 -9.82
N VAL A 265 5.06 37.16 -10.79
CA VAL A 265 4.29 36.54 -11.87
C VAL A 265 4.53 35.04 -11.90
N GLN A 266 3.46 34.27 -11.89
CA GLN A 266 3.46 32.83 -12.21
C GLN A 266 2.91 32.64 -13.62
N THR A 267 3.72 32.09 -14.51
CA THR A 267 3.29 31.71 -15.86
C THR A 267 3.05 30.20 -15.90
N HIS A 268 1.79 29.82 -16.06
CA HIS A 268 1.34 28.44 -16.22
C HIS A 268 1.21 28.11 -17.71
N GLU A 269 1.83 27.03 -18.15
CA GLU A 269 1.69 26.53 -19.52
C GLU A 269 0.60 25.48 -19.57
N PHE A 270 -0.27 25.57 -20.57
CA PHE A 270 -1.27 24.58 -20.89
C PHE A 270 -1.10 24.11 -22.33
N ALA A 271 -1.37 22.84 -22.56
CA ALA A 271 -1.45 22.26 -23.89
C ALA A 271 -2.89 21.88 -24.20
N LEU A 272 -3.41 22.42 -25.30
CA LEU A 272 -4.71 22.08 -25.85
C LEU A 272 -4.53 21.11 -27.04
N PHE A 273 -5.30 20.03 -27.03
CA PHE A 273 -5.38 19.06 -28.13
C PHE A 273 -6.84 18.95 -28.55
N THR A 274 -7.14 19.11 -29.84
CA THR A 274 -8.53 19.05 -30.31
C THR A 274 -8.69 18.27 -31.60
N GLN A 275 -9.75 17.47 -31.67
CA GLN A 275 -10.20 16.78 -32.87
C GLN A 275 -11.25 17.59 -33.66
N ALA A 276 -11.67 18.75 -33.13
CA ALA A 276 -12.62 19.64 -33.80
C ALA A 276 -11.92 20.49 -34.88
N GLU A 277 -12.63 20.79 -35.96
CA GLU A 277 -12.18 21.67 -37.04
C GLU A 277 -12.83 23.05 -36.93
N GLY A 278 -12.13 24.09 -37.37
CA GLY A 278 -12.61 25.47 -37.36
C GLY A 278 -12.23 26.22 -36.09
N THR A 279 -13.05 27.19 -35.69
CA THR A 279 -12.77 28.01 -34.51
C THR A 279 -13.15 27.28 -33.23
N VAL A 280 -12.16 26.96 -32.39
CA VAL A 280 -12.33 26.39 -31.05
C VAL A 280 -12.10 27.49 -30.02
N GLU A 281 -13.13 27.77 -29.22
CA GLU A 281 -13.07 28.76 -28.14
C GLU A 281 -12.86 28.06 -26.79
N VAL A 282 -11.84 28.47 -26.05
CA VAL A 282 -11.67 28.18 -24.64
C VAL A 282 -12.41 29.26 -23.86
N PRO A 283 -13.55 28.94 -23.22
CA PRO A 283 -14.33 29.94 -22.50
C PRO A 283 -13.56 30.44 -21.28
N SER A 284 -13.94 31.62 -20.79
CA SER A 284 -13.38 32.16 -19.55
C SER A 284 -13.60 31.18 -18.38
N PHE A 285 -12.57 30.99 -17.55
CA PHE A 285 -12.62 30.01 -16.46
C PHE A 285 -11.91 30.52 -15.19
N GLU A 286 -12.35 29.99 -14.05
CA GLU A 286 -11.93 30.49 -12.74
C GLU A 286 -10.51 30.01 -12.37
N VAL A 287 -9.71 30.92 -11.82
CA VAL A 287 -8.41 30.64 -11.20
C VAL A 287 -8.40 31.13 -9.75
N ARG A 288 -7.84 30.31 -8.86
CA ARG A 288 -7.65 30.63 -7.44
C ARG A 288 -6.18 30.56 -7.09
N PHE A 289 -5.68 31.59 -6.42
CA PHE A 289 -4.31 31.67 -5.94
C PHE A 289 -4.23 32.50 -4.68
N THR A 290 -3.16 32.30 -3.92
CA THR A 290 -2.87 33.07 -2.71
C THR A 290 -1.50 33.71 -2.87
N ASP A 291 -1.41 35.01 -2.61
CA ASP A 291 -0.15 35.74 -2.53
C ASP A 291 -0.02 36.45 -1.17
N HIS A 292 1.07 37.20 -1.01
CA HIS A 292 1.26 38.09 0.12
C HIS A 292 1.08 39.54 -0.31
N ASP A 293 0.49 40.37 0.55
CA ASP A 293 0.46 41.81 0.35
C ASP A 293 1.88 42.40 0.53
N GLY A 294 2.62 42.51 -0.57
CA GLY A 294 4.06 42.80 -0.56
C GLY A 294 4.90 41.62 -0.04
N PHE A 295 6.20 41.86 0.23
CA PHE A 295 7.14 40.75 0.49
C PHE A 295 6.93 40.03 1.84
N THR A 296 6.33 40.68 2.83
CA THR A 296 6.16 40.14 4.19
C THR A 296 4.77 40.38 4.79
N GLY A 297 3.81 40.85 3.98
CA GLY A 297 2.48 41.19 4.46
C GLY A 297 1.58 39.97 4.70
N PRO A 298 0.33 40.22 5.12
CA PRO A 298 -0.67 39.16 5.27
C PRO A 298 -0.94 38.45 3.94
N GLU A 299 -1.44 37.22 4.05
CA GLU A 299 -1.86 36.42 2.89
C GLU A 299 -3.18 36.98 2.34
N VAL A 300 -3.27 37.07 1.02
CA VAL A 300 -4.47 37.50 0.30
C VAL A 300 -4.88 36.39 -0.66
N ASP A 301 -6.12 35.93 -0.51
CA ASP A 301 -6.71 34.96 -1.41
C ASP A 301 -7.39 35.67 -2.58
N HIS A 302 -7.06 35.24 -3.79
CA HIS A 302 -7.60 35.76 -5.03
C HIS A 302 -8.47 34.70 -5.72
N THR A 303 -9.59 35.15 -6.28
CA THR A 303 -10.43 34.35 -7.18
C THR A 303 -10.73 35.22 -8.39
N GLU A 304 -10.07 34.88 -9.50
CA GLU A 304 -10.07 35.68 -10.72
C GLU A 304 -10.55 34.84 -11.90
N GLN A 305 -10.88 35.50 -13.00
CA GLN A 305 -11.28 34.85 -14.24
C GLN A 305 -10.16 34.91 -15.27
N VAL A 306 -9.78 33.77 -15.81
CA VAL A 306 -8.91 33.67 -16.97
C VAL A 306 -9.71 34.14 -18.20
N PRO A 307 -9.23 35.12 -18.99
CA PRO A 307 -9.91 35.55 -20.21
C PRO A 307 -10.04 34.42 -21.24
N SER A 308 -11.11 34.44 -22.04
CA SER A 308 -11.30 33.44 -23.10
C SER A 308 -10.24 33.54 -24.19
N LEU A 309 -9.96 32.41 -24.83
CA LEU A 309 -9.00 32.29 -25.94
C LEU A 309 -9.67 31.59 -27.12
N SER A 310 -9.25 31.91 -28.33
CA SER A 310 -9.75 31.27 -29.55
C SER A 310 -8.59 30.74 -30.40
N PHE A 311 -8.75 29.52 -30.89
CA PHE A 311 -7.83 28.83 -31.80
C PHE A 311 -8.53 28.55 -33.12
N GLU A 312 -7.85 28.76 -34.24
CA GLU A 312 -8.27 28.35 -35.57
C GLU A 312 -7.61 27.00 -35.91
N VAL A 313 -8.43 25.97 -36.02
CA VAL A 313 -7.98 24.59 -36.20
C VAL A 313 -8.20 24.16 -37.64
N LYS A 314 -7.11 23.90 -38.35
CA LYS A 314 -7.10 23.44 -39.74
C LYS A 314 -7.08 21.92 -39.81
N ARG A 315 -7.85 21.35 -40.72
CA ARG A 315 -7.82 19.92 -41.01
C ARG A 315 -6.84 19.63 -42.17
N PRO A 316 -5.93 18.66 -42.05
CA PRO A 316 -5.03 18.29 -43.14
C PRO A 316 -5.80 17.83 -44.40
N PRO A 317 -5.29 18.12 -45.61
CA PRO A 317 -5.92 17.69 -46.86
C PRO A 317 -6.14 16.17 -46.91
N ASP A 318 -7.25 15.72 -47.50
CA ASP A 318 -7.60 14.30 -47.64
C ASP A 318 -7.76 13.51 -46.32
N SER A 319 -7.93 14.18 -45.18
CA SER A 319 -8.16 13.54 -43.85
C SER A 319 -9.63 13.46 -43.41
N ALA A 320 -10.59 13.79 -44.28
CA ALA A 320 -12.02 13.80 -43.90
C ALA A 320 -12.53 12.42 -43.44
N ASP A 321 -12.03 11.35 -44.07
CA ASP A 321 -12.38 9.96 -43.75
C ASP A 321 -11.49 9.35 -42.64
N LEU A 322 -10.38 10.04 -42.31
CA LEU A 322 -9.49 9.66 -41.22
C LEU A 322 -10.14 10.15 -39.92
N GLY A 323 -10.87 9.27 -39.24
CA GLY A 323 -11.67 9.59 -38.06
C GLY A 323 -10.89 10.35 -36.99
N PHE A 324 -10.11 9.64 -36.17
CA PHE A 324 -9.24 10.23 -35.15
C PHE A 324 -7.85 10.46 -35.75
N LEU A 325 -7.36 11.70 -35.69
CA LEU A 325 -6.08 12.09 -36.29
C LEU A 325 -5.05 12.40 -35.21
N VAL A 326 -3.93 11.66 -35.25
CA VAL A 326 -2.73 11.96 -34.47
C VAL A 326 -1.86 12.92 -35.28
N THR A 327 -1.43 14.02 -34.68
CA THR A 327 -0.53 14.99 -35.33
C THR A 327 0.73 15.16 -34.49
N THR A 328 1.84 14.64 -35.02
CA THR A 328 3.14 14.54 -34.34
C THR A 328 4.28 14.55 -35.36
N ASP A 329 5.44 15.02 -34.96
CA ASP A 329 6.68 14.94 -35.73
C ASP A 329 7.27 13.51 -35.73
N ASP A 330 7.25 12.84 -34.58
CA ASP A 330 7.71 11.45 -34.41
C ASP A 330 6.60 10.53 -33.87
N PHE A 331 6.50 9.33 -34.43
CA PHE A 331 5.53 8.31 -34.02
C PHE A 331 6.13 6.92 -34.18
N GLU A 332 6.10 6.15 -33.10
CA GLU A 332 6.52 4.77 -33.08
C GLU A 332 5.41 3.88 -32.52
N VAL A 333 5.15 2.75 -33.19
CA VAL A 333 4.26 1.72 -32.67
C VAL A 333 4.95 0.35 -32.65
N THR A 334 4.86 -0.32 -31.51
CA THR A 334 5.42 -1.65 -31.30
C THR A 334 4.34 -2.62 -30.81
N GLU A 335 4.59 -3.92 -30.99
CA GLU A 335 3.70 -4.96 -30.49
C GLU A 335 4.46 -6.08 -29.79
N THR A 336 3.83 -6.65 -28.78
CA THR A 336 4.28 -7.85 -28.09
C THR A 336 3.12 -8.82 -27.92
N TRP A 337 3.45 -10.11 -27.88
CA TRP A 337 2.47 -11.20 -27.81
C TRP A 337 2.82 -12.17 -26.67
N ASP A 338 1.81 -12.56 -25.92
CA ASP A 338 1.90 -13.59 -24.88
C ASP A 338 0.66 -14.52 -24.89
N PRO A 339 0.80 -15.81 -25.23
CA PRO A 339 1.99 -16.44 -25.82
C PRO A 339 2.24 -16.00 -27.27
N GLN A 340 3.37 -16.41 -27.86
CA GLN A 340 3.69 -16.07 -29.25
C GLN A 340 2.70 -16.71 -30.25
N PRO A 341 2.32 -16.01 -31.33
CA PRO A 341 1.36 -16.52 -32.29
C PRO A 341 1.85 -17.74 -33.08
N GLY A 342 0.90 -18.56 -33.54
CA GLY A 342 1.17 -19.73 -34.39
C GLY A 342 0.21 -20.88 -34.08
N ASN A 343 0.76 -22.01 -33.62
CA ASN A 343 -0.04 -23.19 -33.29
C ASN A 343 -0.86 -22.94 -32.00
N ALA A 344 -2.17 -23.10 -32.09
CA ALA A 344 -3.09 -22.92 -30.97
C ALA A 344 -4.12 -24.05 -30.92
N LYS A 345 -4.87 -24.12 -29.82
CA LYS A 345 -6.02 -24.99 -29.66
C LYS A 345 -7.27 -24.16 -29.45
N GLN A 346 -8.41 -24.73 -29.82
CA GLN A 346 -9.69 -24.12 -29.54
C GLN A 346 -9.86 -23.88 -28.03
N GLY A 347 -10.17 -22.64 -27.66
CA GLY A 347 -10.27 -22.17 -26.28
C GLY A 347 -9.01 -21.48 -25.75
N ASP A 348 -7.89 -21.49 -26.49
CA ASP A 348 -6.67 -20.78 -26.09
C ASP A 348 -6.87 -19.25 -26.15
N VAL A 349 -6.14 -18.55 -25.28
CA VAL A 349 -6.18 -17.10 -25.10
C VAL A 349 -4.81 -16.52 -25.41
N PHE A 350 -4.79 -15.41 -26.16
CA PHE A 350 -3.59 -14.68 -26.53
C PHE A 350 -3.75 -13.20 -26.18
N HIS A 351 -2.72 -12.63 -25.56
CA HIS A 351 -2.64 -11.21 -25.26
C HIS A 351 -1.70 -10.53 -26.26
N ARG A 352 -2.19 -9.48 -26.94
CA ARG A 352 -1.39 -8.58 -27.76
C ARG A 352 -1.32 -7.24 -27.06
N THR A 353 -0.13 -6.83 -26.66
CA THR A 353 0.10 -5.50 -26.11
C THR A 353 0.66 -4.62 -27.22
N ILE A 354 -0.08 -3.58 -27.59
CA ILE A 354 0.33 -2.58 -28.57
C ILE A 354 0.76 -1.33 -27.81
N THR A 355 1.99 -0.90 -28.01
CA THR A 355 2.53 0.31 -27.39
C THR A 355 2.78 1.35 -28.47
N GLN A 356 2.15 2.51 -28.31
CA GLN A 356 2.30 3.69 -29.16
C GLN A 356 3.08 4.75 -28.39
N GLU A 357 4.06 5.35 -29.04
CA GLU A 357 4.84 6.47 -28.52
C GLU A 357 4.83 7.59 -29.55
N ALA A 358 4.58 8.82 -29.11
CA ALA A 358 4.66 9.99 -29.97
C ALA A 358 5.21 11.18 -29.20
N ASP A 359 6.02 11.97 -29.89
CA ASP A 359 6.48 13.25 -29.37
C ASP A 359 5.38 14.32 -29.60
N GLN A 360 5.43 15.40 -28.83
CA GLN A 360 4.47 16.52 -28.82
C GLN A 360 2.98 16.17 -28.64
N VAL A 361 2.62 14.93 -28.26
CA VAL A 361 1.22 14.47 -28.14
C VAL A 361 1.01 13.74 -26.81
N THR A 362 -0.12 14.00 -26.14
CA THR A 362 -0.53 13.25 -24.92
C THR A 362 -0.88 11.80 -25.22
N ALA A 363 -0.64 10.90 -24.28
CA ALA A 363 -1.08 9.51 -24.36
C ALA A 363 -2.60 9.39 -24.57
N MET A 364 -3.37 10.36 -24.05
CA MET A 364 -4.82 10.48 -24.28
C MET A 364 -5.18 10.89 -25.72
N ALA A 365 -4.29 11.62 -26.39
CA ALA A 365 -4.45 12.05 -27.78
C ALA A 365 -3.86 11.05 -28.79
N LEU A 366 -3.46 9.85 -28.35
CA LEU A 366 -3.10 8.74 -29.22
C LEU A 366 -4.32 7.90 -29.61
N ALA A 367 -4.32 7.38 -30.84
CA ALA A 367 -5.44 6.63 -31.38
C ALA A 367 -5.59 5.26 -30.69
N PRO A 368 -6.80 4.86 -30.26
CA PRO A 368 -6.99 3.50 -29.74
C PRO A 368 -6.85 2.45 -30.86
N PRO A 369 -6.41 1.22 -30.53
CA PRO A 369 -6.32 0.16 -31.52
C PRO A 369 -7.72 -0.27 -32.02
N PRO A 370 -7.82 -0.78 -33.26
CA PRO A 370 -9.08 -1.30 -33.78
C PRO A 370 -9.56 -2.54 -33.00
N THR A 371 -10.85 -2.56 -32.66
CA THR A 371 -11.48 -3.64 -31.87
C THR A 371 -12.29 -4.62 -32.71
N THR A 372 -12.17 -4.56 -34.04
CA THR A 372 -12.92 -5.42 -34.95
C THR A 372 -12.54 -6.89 -34.76
N ALA A 373 -13.48 -7.70 -34.29
CA ALA A 373 -13.26 -9.13 -34.06
C ALA A 373 -13.31 -9.95 -35.36
N PRO A 374 -12.25 -10.71 -35.71
CA PRO A 374 -12.29 -11.67 -36.81
C PRO A 374 -13.30 -12.81 -36.56
N SER A 375 -13.79 -13.43 -37.62
CA SER A 375 -14.72 -14.56 -37.49
C SER A 375 -14.09 -15.72 -36.71
N GLY A 376 -14.79 -16.21 -35.69
CA GLY A 376 -14.31 -17.31 -34.84
C GLY A 376 -13.36 -16.89 -33.72
N VAL A 377 -13.15 -15.59 -33.53
CA VAL A 377 -12.36 -15.02 -32.43
C VAL A 377 -13.23 -14.06 -31.65
N ARG A 378 -13.12 -14.11 -30.32
CA ARG A 378 -13.68 -13.09 -29.45
C ARG A 378 -12.56 -12.16 -29.00
N VAL A 379 -12.81 -10.85 -29.09
CA VAL A 379 -11.82 -9.81 -28.78
C VAL A 379 -12.30 -9.03 -27.56
N TYR A 380 -11.39 -8.83 -26.61
CA TYR A 380 -11.58 -8.00 -25.44
C TYR A 380 -10.44 -7.00 -25.36
N THR A 381 -10.72 -5.78 -24.92
CA THR A 381 -9.72 -4.73 -24.70
C THR A 381 -9.76 -4.28 -23.26
N ASP A 382 -8.60 -4.26 -22.62
CA ASP A 382 -8.45 -3.77 -21.24
C ASP A 382 -8.36 -2.23 -21.20
N GLU A 383 -8.38 -1.66 -19.99
CA GLU A 383 -8.12 -0.22 -19.82
C GLU A 383 -6.67 0.10 -20.25
N PRO A 384 -6.46 1.13 -21.08
CA PRO A 384 -5.13 1.48 -21.56
C PRO A 384 -4.25 2.03 -20.45
N GLN A 385 -2.96 1.71 -20.50
CA GLN A 385 -1.95 2.39 -19.68
C GLN A 385 -1.49 3.64 -20.40
N LEU A 386 -1.65 4.79 -19.76
CA LEU A 386 -1.30 6.10 -20.29
C LEU A 386 -0.16 6.69 -19.47
N ASN A 387 0.89 7.13 -20.14
CA ASN A 387 2.03 7.78 -19.50
C ASN A 387 2.47 8.98 -20.34
N ASP A 388 2.59 10.14 -19.70
CA ASP A 388 3.06 11.37 -20.32
C ASP A 388 4.38 11.79 -19.67
N ASP A 389 5.47 11.80 -20.43
CA ASP A 389 6.76 12.36 -19.98
C ASP A 389 6.90 13.79 -20.49
N THR A 390 7.41 14.68 -19.65
CA THR A 390 7.64 16.09 -19.98
C THR A 390 9.05 16.47 -19.56
N GLN A 391 9.98 16.46 -20.50
CA GLN A 391 11.38 16.82 -20.26
C GLN A 391 11.71 18.12 -20.99
N ARG A 392 12.08 19.17 -20.25
CA ARG A 392 12.57 20.45 -20.82
C ARG A 392 11.62 21.08 -21.88
N GLY A 393 10.31 20.87 -21.76
CA GLY A 393 9.30 21.41 -22.70
C GLY A 393 8.99 20.48 -23.88
N GLU A 394 9.76 19.41 -24.07
CA GLU A 394 9.42 18.31 -24.97
C GLU A 394 8.45 17.37 -24.26
N PHE A 395 7.35 17.09 -24.96
CA PHE A 395 6.22 16.35 -24.45
C PHE A 395 6.24 14.98 -25.16
N ARG A 396 6.21 13.85 -24.45
CA ARG A 396 6.15 12.51 -25.08
C ARG A 396 5.04 11.70 -24.44
N GLY A 397 4.06 11.32 -25.24
CA GLY A 397 2.95 10.48 -24.82
C GLY A 397 3.22 9.02 -25.15
N THR A 398 2.97 8.15 -24.20
CA THR A 398 3.03 6.69 -24.35
C THR A 398 1.68 6.09 -23.99
N ARG A 399 1.07 5.36 -24.94
CA ARG A 399 -0.18 4.63 -24.74
C ARG A 399 0.05 3.15 -24.98
N SER A 400 -0.27 2.31 -24.00
CA SER A 400 -0.22 0.85 -24.12
C SER A 400 -1.60 0.25 -23.98
N ASP A 401 -2.05 -0.49 -24.99
CA ASP A 401 -3.34 -1.18 -25.03
C ASP A 401 -3.11 -2.69 -25.08
N THR A 402 -3.71 -3.43 -24.14
CA THR A 402 -3.71 -4.89 -24.15
C THR A 402 -5.03 -5.42 -24.73
N ILE A 403 -4.91 -6.19 -25.81
CA ILE A 403 -6.01 -6.84 -26.51
C ILE A 403 -5.94 -8.34 -26.27
N THR A 404 -7.01 -8.90 -25.73
CA THR A 404 -7.14 -10.33 -25.47
C THR A 404 -7.97 -11.00 -26.56
N TYR A 405 -7.38 -11.99 -27.24
CA TYR A 405 -7.99 -12.80 -28.29
C TYR A 405 -8.29 -14.19 -27.77
N LEU A 406 -9.57 -14.58 -27.78
CA LEU A 406 -10.03 -15.93 -27.45
C LEU A 406 -10.43 -16.67 -28.73
N LEU A 407 -9.78 -17.80 -29.01
CA LEU A 407 -9.99 -18.58 -30.23
C LEU A 407 -11.14 -19.58 -30.05
N GLU A 408 -12.32 -19.28 -30.58
CA GLU A 408 -13.54 -20.07 -30.33
C GLU A 408 -13.75 -21.22 -31.32
N LYS A 409 -13.30 -21.06 -32.57
CA LYS A 409 -13.51 -22.04 -33.65
C LYS A 409 -12.19 -22.64 -34.11
N PRO A 410 -12.13 -23.95 -34.40
CA PRO A 410 -10.96 -24.56 -35.03
C PRO A 410 -10.83 -24.12 -36.49
N GLY A 411 -9.59 -24.16 -36.99
CA GLY A 411 -9.23 -23.75 -38.34
C GLY A 411 -8.14 -22.68 -38.36
N THR A 412 -7.81 -22.19 -39.56
CA THR A 412 -6.85 -21.09 -39.73
C THR A 412 -7.58 -19.76 -39.53
N VAL A 413 -7.12 -19.01 -38.53
CA VAL A 413 -7.68 -17.71 -38.14
C VAL A 413 -6.62 -16.65 -38.38
N THR A 414 -6.96 -15.60 -39.13
CA THR A 414 -6.03 -14.48 -39.40
C THR A 414 -6.53 -13.22 -38.71
N ILE A 415 -5.69 -12.67 -37.83
CA ILE A 415 -5.84 -11.34 -37.27
C ILE A 415 -5.24 -10.35 -38.27
N PRO A 416 -6.02 -9.36 -38.75
CA PRO A 416 -5.56 -8.45 -39.80
C PRO A 416 -4.43 -7.53 -39.32
N ALA A 417 -3.66 -7.03 -40.29
CA ALA A 417 -2.67 -5.98 -40.05
C ALA A 417 -3.37 -4.70 -39.56
N ILE A 418 -2.70 -3.96 -38.67
CA ILE A 418 -3.18 -2.68 -38.15
C ILE A 418 -2.30 -1.59 -38.73
N LYS A 419 -2.89 -0.59 -39.39
CA LYS A 419 -2.18 0.57 -39.93
C LYS A 419 -2.50 1.80 -39.09
N TYR A 420 -1.46 2.41 -38.52
CA TYR A 420 -1.51 3.73 -37.89
C TYR A 420 -1.03 4.77 -38.90
N THR A 421 -1.75 5.89 -38.97
CA THR A 421 -1.45 7.02 -39.84
C THR A 421 -1.44 8.27 -38.97
N TRP A 422 -0.42 9.11 -39.15
CA TRP A 422 -0.31 10.39 -38.45
C TRP A 422 0.05 11.50 -39.43
N TRP A 423 -0.25 12.74 -39.05
CA TRP A 423 0.15 13.93 -39.78
C TRP A 423 1.39 14.55 -39.13
N ASN A 424 2.41 14.86 -39.93
CA ASN A 424 3.55 15.64 -39.45
C ASN A 424 3.31 17.13 -39.75
N PRO A 425 3.18 17.99 -38.73
CA PRO A 425 2.84 19.40 -38.93
C PRO A 425 3.98 20.23 -39.56
N ASP A 426 5.23 19.80 -39.39
CA ASP A 426 6.42 20.50 -39.90
C ASP A 426 6.67 20.20 -41.37
N SER A 427 6.59 18.91 -41.76
CA SER A 427 6.76 18.50 -43.16
C SER A 427 5.48 18.63 -43.98
N GLN A 428 4.32 18.70 -43.31
CA GLN A 428 2.99 18.66 -43.93
C GLN A 428 2.79 17.42 -44.81
N GLU A 429 3.23 16.27 -44.31
CA GLU A 429 3.09 14.97 -44.96
C GLU A 429 2.52 13.92 -43.99
N TYR A 430 1.91 12.87 -44.54
CA TYR A 430 1.42 11.75 -43.76
C TYR A 430 2.54 10.73 -43.50
N GLY A 431 2.74 10.40 -42.23
CA GLY A 431 3.46 9.21 -41.81
C GLY A 431 2.53 8.01 -41.68
N SER A 432 3.05 6.80 -41.86
CA SER A 432 2.30 5.59 -41.52
C SER A 432 3.20 4.43 -41.12
N GLN A 433 2.74 3.66 -40.14
CA GLN A 433 3.39 2.45 -39.67
C GLN A 433 2.35 1.36 -39.54
N SER A 434 2.69 0.12 -39.91
CA SER A 434 1.77 -1.01 -39.87
C SER A 434 2.33 -2.13 -39.01
N LEU A 435 1.49 -2.65 -38.11
CA LEU A 435 1.72 -3.91 -37.42
C LEU A 435 1.25 -5.05 -38.32
N PRO A 436 2.04 -6.12 -38.48
CA PRO A 436 1.75 -7.19 -39.44
C PRO A 436 0.47 -7.95 -39.10
N ALA A 437 -0.10 -8.61 -40.12
CA ALA A 437 -1.16 -9.59 -39.93
C ALA A 437 -0.57 -10.87 -39.33
N VAL A 438 -1.34 -11.53 -38.46
CA VAL A 438 -0.89 -12.71 -37.71
C VAL A 438 -1.89 -13.84 -37.90
N THR A 439 -1.39 -15.05 -38.16
CA THR A 439 -2.23 -16.23 -38.41
C THR A 439 -2.05 -17.26 -37.29
N PHE A 440 -3.17 -17.84 -36.84
CA PHE A 440 -3.24 -18.91 -35.86
C PHE A 440 -3.77 -20.17 -36.53
N ASP A 441 -3.09 -21.29 -36.30
CA ASP A 441 -3.55 -22.62 -36.70
C ASP A 441 -4.21 -23.29 -35.49
N VAL A 442 -5.54 -23.20 -35.43
CA VAL A 442 -6.33 -23.61 -34.27
C VAL A 442 -6.77 -25.07 -34.40
N ALA A 443 -6.13 -25.96 -33.66
CA ALA A 443 -6.52 -27.36 -33.57
C ALA A 443 -7.86 -27.53 -32.82
N PRO A 444 -8.74 -28.44 -33.25
CA PRO A 444 -9.96 -28.75 -32.53
C PRO A 444 -9.65 -29.39 -31.17
N LEU A 445 -10.52 -29.15 -30.19
CA LEU A 445 -10.44 -29.89 -28.92
C LEU A 445 -10.48 -31.40 -29.19
N PRO A 446 -9.64 -32.21 -28.50
CA PRO A 446 -9.67 -33.65 -28.67
C PRO A 446 -11.07 -34.15 -28.34
N GLN A 447 -11.79 -34.64 -29.35
CA GLN A 447 -12.99 -35.41 -29.11
C GLN A 447 -12.56 -36.67 -28.34
N PRO A 448 -13.21 -37.02 -27.22
CA PRO A 448 -12.94 -38.28 -26.57
C PRO A 448 -13.18 -39.38 -27.61
N ALA A 449 -12.10 -40.08 -27.98
CA ALA A 449 -12.18 -41.21 -28.88
C ALA A 449 -13.18 -42.21 -28.29
N ALA A 450 -14.25 -42.49 -29.02
CA ALA A 450 -15.20 -43.52 -28.69
C ALA A 450 -14.54 -44.90 -28.85
N THR A 451 -13.66 -45.26 -27.92
CA THR A 451 -13.10 -46.60 -27.77
C THR A 451 -13.08 -46.96 -26.29
N ALA A 452 -14.27 -47.17 -25.73
CA ALA A 452 -14.42 -47.96 -24.52
C ALA A 452 -14.84 -49.38 -24.93
N GLU A 453 -13.87 -50.22 -25.30
CA GLU A 453 -14.05 -51.66 -25.18
C GLU A 453 -14.23 -51.96 -23.68
N SER A 454 -15.43 -52.43 -23.31
CA SER A 454 -15.72 -52.82 -21.94
C SER A 454 -14.92 -54.08 -21.59
N THR A 455 -13.78 -53.92 -20.94
CA THR A 455 -13.13 -55.03 -20.24
C THR A 455 -13.96 -55.33 -19.00
N LYS A 456 -14.72 -56.44 -19.03
CA LYS A 456 -15.37 -56.99 -17.83
C LYS A 456 -14.29 -57.31 -16.80
N THR A 457 -14.10 -56.39 -15.85
CA THR A 457 -13.18 -56.57 -14.73
C THR A 457 -13.79 -57.56 -13.74
N ASP A 458 -13.05 -58.60 -13.37
CA ASP A 458 -13.51 -59.69 -12.49
C ASP A 458 -13.51 -59.24 -11.02
N TYR A 459 -14.69 -59.11 -10.41
CA TYR A 459 -14.89 -58.58 -9.05
C TYR A 459 -14.87 -59.64 -7.94
N ARG A 460 -14.39 -60.85 -8.21
CA ARG A 460 -14.38 -61.97 -7.24
C ARG A 460 -13.52 -61.73 -5.99
N TRP A 461 -12.68 -60.70 -5.97
CA TRP A 461 -11.80 -60.34 -4.84
C TRP A 461 -12.45 -59.36 -3.84
N VAL A 462 -13.53 -58.67 -4.22
CA VAL A 462 -14.27 -57.73 -3.36
C VAL A 462 -14.75 -58.33 -2.03
N PRO A 463 -15.29 -59.57 -1.95
CA PRO A 463 -15.72 -60.14 -0.67
C PRO A 463 -14.56 -60.37 0.30
N TRP A 464 -13.34 -60.65 -0.20
CA TRP A 464 -12.15 -60.82 0.64
C TRP A 464 -11.66 -59.49 1.22
N LEU A 465 -11.79 -58.40 0.47
CA LEU A 465 -11.46 -57.05 0.94
C LEU A 465 -12.41 -56.62 2.08
N ILE A 466 -13.71 -56.88 1.92
CA ILE A 466 -14.72 -56.58 2.95
C ILE A 466 -14.47 -57.39 4.22
N ALA A 467 -14.12 -58.67 4.09
CA ALA A 467 -13.79 -59.52 5.24
C ALA A 467 -12.53 -59.01 5.99
N LEU A 468 -11.51 -58.55 5.25
CA LEU A 468 -10.29 -57.98 5.85
C LEU A 468 -10.58 -56.69 6.63
N ILE A 469 -11.40 -55.80 6.07
CA ILE A 469 -11.80 -54.55 6.73
C ILE A 469 -12.61 -54.85 8.01
N GLY A 470 -13.50 -55.83 7.97
CA GLY A 470 -14.26 -56.29 9.14
C GLY A 470 -13.36 -56.83 10.25
N LEU A 471 -12.35 -57.63 9.91
CA LEU A 471 -11.36 -58.17 10.85
C LEU A 471 -10.51 -57.08 11.51
N CYS A 472 -10.05 -56.10 10.72
CA CYS A 472 -9.32 -54.95 11.24
C CYS A 472 -10.18 -54.11 12.21
N GLY A 473 -11.46 -53.91 11.89
CA GLY A 473 -12.40 -53.23 12.77
C GLY A 473 -12.62 -53.96 14.11
N LEU A 474 -12.75 -55.29 14.07
CA LEU A 474 -12.95 -56.11 15.27
C LEU A 474 -11.72 -56.07 16.21
N ALA A 475 -10.52 -56.11 15.64
CA ALA A 475 -9.27 -56.04 16.40
C ALA A 475 -9.11 -54.68 17.12
N LEU A 476 -9.49 -53.58 16.47
CA LEU A 476 -9.46 -52.25 17.07
C LEU A 476 -10.47 -52.11 18.22
N TRP A 477 -11.67 -52.67 18.05
CA TRP A 477 -12.70 -52.66 19.09
C TRP A 477 -12.26 -53.45 20.34
N GLN A 478 -11.67 -54.63 20.15
CA GLN A 478 -11.22 -55.49 21.25
C GLN A 478 -10.11 -54.81 22.07
N ARG A 479 -9.17 -54.13 21.40
CA ARG A 479 -8.09 -53.37 22.05
C ARG A 479 -8.63 -52.22 22.90
N HIS A 480 -9.62 -51.48 22.40
CA HIS A 480 -10.24 -50.39 23.15
C HIS A 480 -10.94 -50.91 24.41
N HIS A 481 -11.71 -51.99 24.29
CA HIS A 481 -12.48 -52.56 25.41
C HIS A 481 -11.58 -53.07 26.55
N LEU A 482 -10.53 -53.83 26.23
CA LEU A 482 -9.54 -54.32 27.22
C LEU A 482 -8.82 -53.17 27.96
N SER A 483 -8.49 -52.08 27.26
CA SER A 483 -7.84 -50.93 27.88
C SER A 483 -8.73 -50.19 28.88
N SER A 484 -10.05 -50.17 28.63
CA SER A 484 -11.02 -49.52 29.50
C SER A 484 -11.20 -50.29 30.82
N LEU A 485 -11.22 -51.62 30.76
CA LEU A 485 -11.31 -52.50 31.93
C LEU A 485 -10.06 -52.43 32.80
N ALA A 486 -8.88 -52.39 32.20
CA ALA A 486 -7.61 -52.24 32.93
C ALA A 486 -7.54 -50.92 33.72
N LYS A 487 -8.01 -49.82 33.14
CA LYS A 487 -8.06 -48.50 33.81
C LYS A 487 -9.04 -48.50 34.99
N ALA A 488 -10.21 -49.11 34.83
CA ALA A 488 -11.19 -49.24 35.90
C ALA A 488 -10.65 -50.07 37.09
N PHE A 489 -9.92 -51.15 36.79
CA PHE A 489 -9.31 -52.00 37.82
C PHE A 489 -8.17 -51.29 38.59
N LEU A 490 -7.31 -50.55 37.89
CA LEU A 490 -6.28 -49.72 38.55
C LEU A 490 -6.89 -48.64 39.44
N HIS A 491 -8.01 -48.04 39.03
CA HIS A 491 -8.68 -47.00 39.82
C HIS A 491 -9.31 -47.56 41.11
N TRP A 492 -9.80 -48.80 41.07
CA TRP A 492 -10.30 -49.52 42.23
C TRP A 492 -9.19 -49.87 43.24
N LEU A 493 -8.02 -50.31 42.76
CA LEU A 493 -6.87 -50.63 43.62
C LEU A 493 -6.26 -49.39 44.29
N ASN A 494 -6.29 -48.23 43.62
CA ASN A 494 -5.70 -46.98 44.13
C ASN A 494 -6.72 -45.81 44.04
N PRO A 495 -7.58 -45.64 45.06
CA PRO A 495 -8.50 -44.53 45.08
C PRO A 495 -7.72 -43.20 45.13
N PRO A 496 -8.16 -42.18 44.37
CA PRO A 496 -7.38 -40.97 44.09
C PRO A 496 -7.07 -40.18 45.38
N LYS A 497 -7.96 -40.24 46.36
CA LYS A 497 -7.74 -39.66 47.71
C LYS A 497 -6.52 -40.23 48.42
N ARG A 498 -6.31 -41.56 48.35
CA ARG A 498 -5.16 -42.22 49.00
C ARG A 498 -3.86 -41.91 48.28
N VAL A 499 -3.92 -41.75 46.95
CA VAL A 499 -2.75 -41.36 46.14
C VAL A 499 -2.34 -39.93 46.47
N ALA A 500 -3.28 -38.97 46.50
CA ALA A 500 -3.00 -37.59 46.86
C ALA A 500 -2.46 -37.45 48.30
N ALA A 501 -3.03 -38.18 49.27
CA ALA A 501 -2.53 -38.20 50.65
C ALA A 501 -1.08 -38.73 50.75
N ARG A 502 -0.75 -39.79 50.01
CA ARG A 502 0.62 -40.33 49.94
C ARG A 502 1.58 -39.37 49.26
N ALA A 503 1.13 -38.68 48.21
CA ALA A 503 1.92 -37.67 47.50
C ALA A 503 2.27 -36.50 48.42
N LEU A 504 1.31 -36.00 49.21
CA LEU A 504 1.54 -34.93 50.18
C LEU A 504 2.59 -35.32 51.21
N VAL A 505 2.42 -36.47 51.86
CA VAL A 505 3.38 -36.98 52.85
C VAL A 505 4.77 -37.16 52.22
N ARG A 506 4.85 -37.66 50.98
CA ARG A 506 6.11 -37.83 50.26
C ARG A 506 6.78 -36.49 49.98
N ALA A 507 6.05 -35.49 49.51
CA ALA A 507 6.59 -34.15 49.24
C ALA A 507 7.11 -33.49 50.52
N CYS A 508 6.39 -33.67 51.63
CA CYS A 508 6.84 -33.22 52.95
C CYS A 508 8.15 -33.89 53.39
N HIS A 509 8.34 -35.19 53.14
CA HIS A 509 9.61 -35.89 53.46
C HIS A 509 10.79 -35.42 52.60
N HIS A 510 10.54 -35.01 51.36
CA HIS A 510 11.57 -34.44 50.49
C HIS A 510 11.75 -32.93 50.70
N ASN A 511 11.04 -32.33 51.67
CA ASN A 511 11.08 -30.89 51.93
C ASN A 511 10.75 -30.04 50.70
N ASP A 512 9.92 -30.56 49.78
CA ASP A 512 9.48 -29.85 48.58
C ASP A 512 8.17 -29.11 48.86
N ALA A 513 8.29 -27.82 49.14
CA ALA A 513 7.15 -26.96 49.50
C ALA A 513 6.11 -26.85 48.38
N LYS A 514 6.55 -26.69 47.13
CA LYS A 514 5.62 -26.55 45.98
C LYS A 514 4.89 -27.86 45.69
N ALA A 515 5.59 -28.99 45.76
CA ALA A 515 4.94 -30.29 45.59
C ALA A 515 3.99 -30.61 46.76
N ALA A 516 4.32 -30.18 47.98
CA ALA A 516 3.46 -30.35 49.14
C ALA A 516 2.17 -29.53 49.00
N GLU A 517 2.26 -28.26 48.58
CA GLU A 517 1.09 -27.43 48.32
C GLU A 517 0.17 -28.03 47.25
N ALA A 518 0.73 -28.42 46.09
CA ALA A 518 -0.04 -29.02 45.01
C ALA A 518 -0.74 -30.31 45.44
N ALA A 519 -0.06 -31.15 46.22
CA ALA A 519 -0.63 -32.38 46.75
C ALA A 519 -1.71 -32.11 47.82
N TRP A 520 -1.55 -31.07 48.64
CA TRP A 520 -2.53 -30.65 49.64
C TRP A 520 -3.82 -30.15 48.98
N LEU A 521 -3.73 -29.23 48.04
CA LEU A 521 -4.88 -28.70 47.30
C LEU A 521 -5.62 -29.82 46.54
N ARG A 522 -4.88 -30.72 45.91
CA ARG A 522 -5.46 -31.90 45.23
C ARG A 522 -6.14 -32.85 46.19
N TRP A 523 -5.60 -33.03 47.40
CA TRP A 523 -6.24 -33.88 48.40
C TRP A 523 -7.52 -33.23 48.94
N GLN A 524 -7.50 -31.91 49.17
CA GLN A 524 -8.65 -31.13 49.65
C GLN A 524 -9.80 -31.12 48.64
N SER A 525 -9.52 -30.91 47.34
CA SER A 525 -10.55 -30.90 46.29
C SER A 525 -11.25 -32.24 46.11
N LEU A 526 -10.62 -33.34 46.54
CA LEU A 526 -11.22 -34.67 46.51
C LEU A 526 -12.12 -34.93 47.73
N GLN A 527 -12.19 -34.05 48.73
CA GLN A 527 -13.07 -34.24 49.89
C GLN A 527 -14.51 -33.82 49.59
N ALA A 528 -15.48 -34.61 50.05
CA ALA A 528 -16.90 -34.39 49.77
C ALA A 528 -17.52 -33.26 50.62
N SER A 529 -16.87 -32.90 51.73
CA SER A 529 -17.27 -31.82 52.64
C SER A 529 -16.02 -31.19 53.28
N VAL A 530 -16.15 -29.92 53.69
CA VAL A 530 -15.07 -29.19 54.37
C VAL A 530 -14.84 -29.85 55.74
N LEU A 531 -13.77 -30.63 55.85
CA LEU A 531 -13.39 -31.22 57.13
C LEU A 531 -12.85 -30.14 58.07
N PRO A 532 -13.23 -30.13 59.35
CA PRO A 532 -12.63 -29.22 60.32
C PRO A 532 -11.14 -29.57 60.45
N VAL A 533 -10.28 -28.64 60.03
CA VAL A 533 -8.83 -28.78 60.12
C VAL A 533 -8.41 -28.51 61.56
N GLU A 534 -7.78 -29.49 62.20
CA GLU A 534 -7.26 -29.38 63.57
C GLU A 534 -6.26 -28.21 63.66
N PRO A 535 -6.23 -27.44 64.76
CA PRO A 535 -5.39 -26.24 64.88
C PRO A 535 -3.92 -26.46 64.54
N LYS A 536 -3.36 -27.63 64.84
CA LYS A 536 -1.98 -28.01 64.51
C LYS A 536 -1.74 -28.10 63.01
N LEU A 537 -2.64 -28.76 62.28
CA LEU A 537 -2.55 -28.89 60.82
C LEU A 537 -2.75 -27.52 60.15
N LYS A 538 -3.69 -26.71 60.66
CA LYS A 538 -3.90 -25.34 60.15
C LYS A 538 -2.65 -24.47 60.31
N ARG A 539 -1.95 -24.60 61.43
CA ARG A 539 -0.68 -23.90 61.68
C ARG A 539 0.41 -24.35 60.70
N ALA A 540 0.61 -25.66 60.55
CA ALA A 540 1.61 -26.20 59.64
C ALA A 540 1.37 -25.82 58.17
N ILE A 541 0.10 -25.74 57.74
CA ILE A 541 -0.27 -25.23 56.41
C ILE A 541 0.02 -23.72 56.31
N SER A 542 -0.32 -22.94 57.34
CA SER A 542 -0.03 -21.50 57.34
C SER A 542 1.47 -21.21 57.29
N ASP A 543 2.29 -22.08 57.87
CA ASP A 543 3.76 -21.98 57.81
C ASP A 543 4.30 -22.40 56.43
N LEU A 544 3.68 -23.39 55.77
CA LEU A 544 3.95 -23.71 54.36
C LEU A 544 3.60 -22.52 53.45
N ASP A 545 2.42 -21.93 53.60
CA ASP A 545 1.98 -20.79 52.80
C ASP A 545 2.87 -19.57 53.04
N ARG A 546 3.27 -19.32 54.29
CA ARG A 546 4.23 -18.25 54.63
C ARG A 546 5.60 -18.51 53.99
N HIS A 547 6.02 -19.76 53.88
CA HIS A 547 7.28 -20.08 53.21
C HIS A 547 7.21 -19.88 51.69
N ILE A 548 6.09 -20.22 51.05
CA ILE A 548 5.91 -20.08 49.59
C ILE A 548 5.67 -18.62 49.20
N TYR A 549 4.89 -17.88 49.99
CA TYR A 549 4.37 -16.56 49.64
C TYR A 549 4.89 -15.39 50.51
N GLY A 550 5.67 -15.65 51.56
CA GLY A 550 6.24 -14.62 52.43
C GLY A 550 7.53 -13.97 51.89
N HIS A 551 7.81 -12.74 52.30
CA HIS A 551 8.93 -11.92 51.84
C HIS A 551 10.24 -12.04 52.66
N ALA A 552 10.41 -13.07 53.51
CA ALA A 552 11.61 -13.25 54.31
C ALA A 552 12.69 -14.10 53.58
N GLU A 553 13.96 -13.95 53.96
CA GLU A 553 15.10 -14.71 53.39
C GLU A 553 14.83 -16.23 53.41
N ARG A 554 15.00 -16.87 52.25
CA ARG A 554 14.58 -18.26 51.99
C ARG A 554 15.46 -19.29 52.72
N THR A 555 15.14 -19.60 53.97
CA THR A 555 15.65 -20.81 54.64
C THR A 555 14.96 -22.07 54.10
N ALA A 556 15.66 -23.21 54.01
CA ALA A 556 15.07 -24.46 53.54
C ALA A 556 13.83 -24.87 54.36
N TRP A 557 12.69 -25.11 53.69
CA TRP A 557 11.46 -25.54 54.35
C TRP A 557 11.63 -26.95 54.94
N ASN A 558 11.03 -27.19 56.10
CA ASN A 558 11.01 -28.51 56.72
C ASN A 558 9.56 -29.02 56.77
N GLY A 559 9.26 -30.05 55.99
CA GLY A 559 7.90 -30.60 55.85
C GLY A 559 7.51 -31.60 56.94
N SER A 560 8.40 -31.94 57.89
CA SER A 560 8.13 -32.97 58.90
C SER A 560 6.95 -32.64 59.81
N GLU A 561 6.78 -31.37 60.18
CA GLU A 561 5.67 -30.90 61.01
C GLU A 561 4.33 -31.03 60.27
N LEU A 562 4.28 -30.63 59.00
CA LEU A 562 3.10 -30.78 58.14
C LEU A 562 2.74 -32.26 57.92
N ALA A 563 3.72 -33.12 57.64
CA ALA A 563 3.51 -34.55 57.47
C ALA A 563 2.93 -35.21 58.72
N THR A 564 3.38 -34.79 59.90
CA THR A 564 2.96 -35.37 61.19
C THR A 564 1.54 -34.92 61.52
N ALA A 565 1.27 -33.61 61.48
CA ALA A 565 -0.06 -33.06 61.72
C ALA A 565 -1.11 -33.62 60.73
N PHE A 566 -0.75 -33.80 59.47
CA PHE A 566 -1.65 -34.39 58.46
C PHE A 566 -1.98 -35.86 58.75
N ARG A 567 -1.00 -36.66 59.22
CA ARG A 567 -1.23 -38.06 59.59
C ARG A 567 -2.10 -38.19 60.84
N GLU A 568 -1.92 -37.31 61.82
CA GLU A 568 -2.74 -37.26 63.03
C GLU A 568 -4.21 -36.99 62.69
N GLN A 569 -4.49 -35.94 61.91
CA GLN A 569 -5.83 -35.63 61.40
C GLN A 569 -6.47 -36.82 60.65
N MET A 570 -5.69 -37.51 59.82
CA MET A 570 -6.17 -38.68 59.06
C MET A 570 -6.46 -39.90 59.94
N LYS A 571 -5.87 -39.97 61.15
CA LYS A 571 -6.13 -41.01 62.13
C LYS A 571 -7.36 -40.68 62.98
N GLU A 572 -7.55 -39.42 63.37
CA GLU A 572 -8.74 -38.98 64.11
C GLU A 572 -10.02 -39.10 63.28
N ASN A 573 -9.98 -38.67 62.00
CA ASN A 573 -11.11 -38.80 61.08
C ASN A 573 -11.49 -40.26 60.74
N ARG A 574 -10.71 -41.26 61.19
CA ARG A 574 -11.05 -42.69 61.06
C ARG A 574 -11.76 -43.25 62.29
N SER A 575 -11.83 -42.52 63.42
CA SER A 575 -12.46 -43.00 64.65
C SER A 575 -13.97 -42.74 64.61
N PRO A 576 -14.84 -43.76 64.83
CA PRO A 576 -16.29 -43.60 64.67
C PRO A 576 -16.89 -42.84 65.87
N LEU A 577 -17.24 -41.57 65.67
CA LEU A 577 -18.15 -40.86 66.57
C LEU A 577 -19.56 -41.44 66.42
N SER A 578 -20.10 -41.84 67.57
CA SER A 578 -21.42 -42.41 67.90
C SER A 578 -22.58 -41.99 66.98
N ARG A 579 -23.24 -42.98 66.35
CA ARG A 579 -24.53 -42.82 65.67
C ARG A 579 -25.63 -42.42 66.68
N PRO A 580 -26.44 -41.36 66.46
CA PRO A 580 -27.73 -41.27 67.11
C PRO A 580 -28.69 -42.26 66.44
N ALA A 581 -29.37 -43.07 67.27
CA ALA A 581 -30.35 -44.05 66.86
C ALA A 581 -31.55 -43.37 66.18
N MET A 582 -31.81 -43.72 64.93
CA MET A 582 -33.01 -43.31 64.21
C MET A 582 -34.10 -44.34 64.52
N GLU A 583 -34.99 -43.97 65.42
CA GLU A 583 -36.23 -44.67 65.77
C GLU A 583 -37.16 -44.69 64.54
N LEU A 584 -37.54 -45.88 64.08
CA LEU A 584 -38.46 -46.06 62.94
C LEU A 584 -39.92 -45.93 63.41
N ALA A 585 -40.72 -45.09 62.75
CA ALA A 585 -42.16 -44.99 62.97
C ALA A 585 -42.92 -46.14 62.27
N PRO A 586 -43.96 -46.75 62.89
CA PRO A 586 -44.64 -47.92 62.35
C PRO A 586 -45.58 -47.59 61.17
N LEU A 587 -45.40 -48.33 60.07
CA LEU A 587 -46.27 -48.36 58.90
C LEU A 587 -47.52 -49.24 59.17
N ASN A 588 -48.53 -48.68 59.85
CA ASN A 588 -49.93 -49.00 59.54
C ASN A 588 -50.91 -48.06 60.29
N PRO A 589 -51.67 -47.20 59.58
CA PRO A 589 -52.87 -46.58 60.13
C PRO A 589 -54.06 -47.56 60.04
N ARG A 590 -54.90 -47.60 61.09
CA ARG A 590 -56.26 -48.18 61.02
C ARG A 590 -57.24 -47.17 60.43
#